data_AF-A0A954EK22-F1
#
_entry.id   AF-A0A954EK22-F1
#
_cell.length_a   1.000
_cell.length_b   1.000
_cell.length_c   1.000
_cell.angle_alpha   90.00
_cell.angle_beta   90.00
_cell.angle_gamma   90.00
#
_symmetry.space_group_name_H-M   'P 1'
#
loop_
_entity.id
_entity.type
_entity.pdbx_description
1 polymer ?
#
loop_
_entity_poly.entity_id
_entity_poly.type
_entity_poly.pdbx_seq_one_letter_code
_entity_poly.pdbx_strand_id
1 'polypeptide(L)'
;MSDSSLIDRIVAGVLKQLDDDRSAPRGTENSKQTTGPETIQQLAEKVITATLLEDVAKGTTQIAIRPDAIVTPAANDFLREKGIQIERTTKTKAASGSASSQASGVGPLLIVVHQTDEIGRLWDDLKGSWKREFVACPDDAAKLAIAELSRGGHSAVVIFANQSIRAACLANRSPAVKAAPVHSAMDVKLARKQIRVNTWCVSPLNQSWFELRNLFRAIGEAK
;
A
#
# COMPACT_ATOMS: atom_id res chain seq x y z
N MET A 1 -12.49 53.75 -7.64
CA MET A 1 -13.17 53.19 -6.44
C MET A 1 -12.55 51.84 -6.23
N SER A 2 -11.57 51.81 -5.34
CA SER A 2 -10.28 51.20 -5.65
C SER A 2 -9.99 49.99 -4.76
N ASP A 3 -9.30 49.01 -5.35
CA ASP A 3 -8.90 47.71 -4.80
C ASP A 3 -8.23 47.76 -3.41
N SER A 4 -7.71 48.92 -3.00
CA SER A 4 -7.14 49.14 -1.66
C SER A 4 -8.10 48.77 -0.53
N SER A 5 -9.39 49.10 -0.67
CA SER A 5 -10.40 48.79 0.36
C SER A 5 -10.68 47.29 0.49
N LEU A 6 -10.42 46.53 -0.58
CA LEU A 6 -10.62 45.09 -0.64
C LEU A 6 -9.39 44.37 -0.06
N ILE A 7 -8.20 44.90 -0.33
CA ILE A 7 -6.94 44.45 0.26
C ILE A 7 -6.95 44.65 1.78
N ASP A 8 -7.35 45.83 2.27
CA ASP A 8 -7.42 46.11 3.71
C ASP A 8 -8.38 45.15 4.45
N ARG A 9 -9.47 44.77 3.77
CA ARG A 9 -10.46 43.83 4.31
C ARG A 9 -9.93 42.40 4.38
N ILE A 10 -9.10 41.99 3.40
CA ILE A 10 -8.44 40.68 3.39
C ILE A 10 -7.33 40.64 4.45
N VAL A 11 -6.51 41.69 4.56
CA VAL A 11 -5.42 41.77 5.56
C VAL A 11 -5.98 41.76 6.98
N ALA A 12 -7.06 42.50 7.24
CA ALA A 12 -7.73 42.47 8.53
C ALA A 12 -8.31 41.08 8.86
N GLY A 13 -8.82 40.36 7.85
CA GLY A 13 -9.31 38.99 8.02
C GLY A 13 -8.21 38.00 8.40
N VAL A 14 -7.07 38.06 7.71
CA VAL A 14 -5.93 37.16 7.95
C VAL A 14 -5.26 37.42 9.31
N LEU A 15 -5.12 38.69 9.71
CA LEU A 15 -4.57 39.04 11.02
C LEU A 15 -5.46 38.56 12.16
N LYS A 16 -6.79 38.64 12.00
CA LYS A 16 -7.74 38.14 13.01
C LYS A 16 -7.68 36.62 13.13
N GLN A 17 -7.48 35.93 12.02
CA GLN A 17 -7.38 34.46 11.99
C GLN A 17 -6.07 33.95 12.63
N LEU A 18 -4.99 34.72 12.56
CA LEU A 18 -3.72 34.41 13.23
C LEU A 18 -3.73 34.70 14.74
N ASP A 19 -4.58 35.62 15.21
CA ASP A 19 -4.76 35.91 16.64
C ASP A 19 -5.69 34.89 17.34
N ASP A 20 -6.71 34.38 16.64
CA ASP A 20 -7.60 33.34 17.17
C ASP A 20 -6.89 31.97 17.31
N ASP A 21 -5.91 31.66 16.47
CA ASP A 21 -5.08 30.44 16.61
C ASP A 21 -4.08 30.52 17.79
N ARG A 22 -3.91 31.70 18.41
CA ARG A 22 -2.97 31.91 19.53
C ARG A 22 -3.59 31.85 20.92
N SER A 23 -4.92 31.72 21.04
CA SER A 23 -5.60 31.89 22.33
C SER A 23 -6.60 30.77 22.67
N ALA A 24 -6.09 29.64 23.19
CA ALA A 24 -6.86 28.75 24.08
C ALA A 24 -5.93 27.89 24.97
N PRO A 25 -6.35 27.51 26.20
CA PRO A 25 -5.51 27.60 27.41
C PRO A 25 -4.80 26.30 27.82
N ARG A 26 -3.60 26.45 28.39
CA ARG A 26 -2.91 25.41 29.18
C ARG A 26 -3.44 25.41 30.61
N GLY A 27 -4.14 24.34 31.00
CA GLY A 27 -4.40 24.00 32.39
C GLY A 27 -3.17 23.35 33.04
N THR A 28 -2.73 23.95 34.14
CA THR A 28 -2.12 23.35 35.36
C THR A 28 -2.96 22.15 35.83
N GLU A 29 -2.49 21.00 36.31
CA GLU A 29 -1.43 20.60 37.25
C GLU A 29 -1.23 19.06 37.09
N ASN A 30 -0.01 18.52 37.19
CA ASN A 30 0.57 18.04 38.45
C ASN A 30 1.80 17.16 38.19
N SER A 31 2.86 17.43 38.95
CA SER A 31 4.16 16.80 38.84
C SER A 31 4.20 15.48 39.61
N LYS A 32 4.70 14.41 38.97
CA LYS A 32 5.40 13.32 39.66
C LYS A 32 6.59 12.89 38.81
N GLN A 33 7.76 13.42 39.17
CA GLN A 33 9.06 12.97 38.70
C GLN A 33 9.28 11.50 39.08
N THR A 34 9.60 10.67 38.10
CA THR A 34 10.55 9.57 38.28
C THR A 34 11.23 9.28 36.94
N THR A 35 12.48 9.73 36.85
CA THR A 35 13.59 9.18 36.03
C THR A 35 13.31 8.75 34.58
N GLY A 36 13.69 9.65 33.66
CA GLY A 36 14.07 9.37 32.26
C GLY A 36 12.97 9.59 31.22
N PRO A 37 13.16 10.53 30.27
CA PRO A 37 12.35 10.48 29.05
C PRO A 37 13.19 10.70 27.77
N GLU A 38 13.23 9.68 26.93
CA GLU A 38 13.35 9.87 25.48
C GLU A 38 12.07 10.55 25.01
N THR A 39 12.13 11.86 24.76
CA THR A 39 10.96 12.63 24.35
C THR A 39 10.80 12.44 22.84
N ILE A 40 9.79 11.67 22.43
CA ILE A 40 9.41 11.47 21.02
C ILE A 40 8.35 12.51 20.66
N GLN A 41 8.67 13.42 19.73
CA GLN A 41 7.73 14.46 19.31
C GLN A 41 7.17 14.13 17.92
N GLN A 42 5.83 14.05 17.82
CA GLN A 42 5.13 13.67 16.59
C GLN A 42 4.82 14.89 15.73
N LEU A 43 5.28 14.89 14.48
CA LEU A 43 5.01 15.93 13.49
C LEU A 43 3.96 15.44 12.49
N ALA A 44 2.80 16.10 12.47
CA ALA A 44 1.63 15.69 11.67
C ALA A 44 1.57 16.29 10.25
N GLU A 45 2.58 17.09 9.88
CA GLU A 45 2.62 17.86 8.64
C GLU A 45 3.17 17.04 7.46
N LYS A 46 2.69 17.37 6.25
CA LYS A 46 2.96 16.60 5.02
C LYS A 46 4.28 16.94 4.34
N VAL A 47 4.80 18.16 4.55
CA VAL A 47 6.10 18.59 4.01
C VAL A 47 6.92 19.14 5.17
N ILE A 48 8.08 18.53 5.43
CA ILE A 48 8.91 18.89 6.56
C ILE A 48 10.12 19.69 6.05
N THR A 49 10.16 20.96 6.44
CA THR A 49 11.21 21.93 6.11
C THR A 49 12.12 22.17 7.32
N ALA A 50 13.35 22.62 7.08
CA ALA A 50 14.34 22.85 8.14
C ALA A 50 13.89 23.88 9.19
N THR A 51 13.15 24.91 8.77
CA THR A 51 12.62 25.94 9.68
C THR A 51 11.60 25.39 10.68
N LEU A 52 10.79 24.39 10.28
CA LEU A 52 9.85 23.71 11.17
C LEU A 52 10.56 22.81 12.21
N LEU A 53 11.71 22.27 11.84
CA LEU A 53 12.54 21.47 12.74
C LEU A 53 13.29 22.34 13.74
N GLU A 54 13.71 23.54 13.38
CA GLU A 54 14.41 24.49 14.27
C GLU A 54 13.55 24.93 15.47
N ASP A 55 12.25 25.14 15.26
CA ASP A 55 11.32 25.53 16.34
C ASP A 55 10.99 24.37 17.29
N VAL A 56 11.08 23.12 16.79
CA VAL A 56 10.70 21.89 17.51
C VAL A 56 11.91 21.19 18.14
N ALA A 57 13.12 21.41 17.63
CA ALA A 57 14.34 20.72 18.05
C ALA A 57 15.00 21.28 19.32
N LYS A 58 14.33 22.10 20.12
CA LYS A 58 14.84 22.52 21.44
C LYS A 58 14.72 21.37 22.46
N GLY A 59 15.66 20.41 22.36
CA GLY A 59 15.88 19.37 23.36
C GLY A 59 15.36 17.98 23.01
N THR A 60 15.01 17.71 21.75
CA THR A 60 14.36 16.46 21.33
C THR A 60 15.31 15.58 20.50
N THR A 61 15.57 14.36 20.96
CA THR A 61 16.51 13.41 20.31
C THR A 61 15.85 12.53 19.24
N GLN A 62 14.51 12.47 19.22
CA GLN A 62 13.74 11.65 18.28
C GLN A 62 12.49 12.36 17.78
N ILE A 63 12.33 12.42 16.45
CA ILE A 63 11.17 13.05 15.81
C ILE A 63 10.41 12.00 15.02
N ALA A 64 9.14 11.83 15.40
CA ALA A 64 8.24 10.86 14.81
C ALA A 64 7.46 11.50 13.65
N ILE A 65 7.73 11.05 12.42
CA ILE A 65 7.22 11.64 11.19
C ILE A 65 6.14 10.73 10.57
N ARG A 66 5.11 11.32 9.96
CA ARG A 66 4.10 10.53 9.22
C ARG A 66 4.70 9.73 8.06
N PRO A 67 4.12 8.56 7.72
CA PRO A 67 4.64 7.71 6.64
C PRO A 67 4.51 8.33 5.24
N ASP A 68 3.64 9.32 5.06
CA ASP A 68 3.39 10.05 3.81
C ASP A 68 4.09 11.42 3.73
N ALA A 69 4.90 11.78 4.72
CA ALA A 69 5.57 13.08 4.76
C ALA A 69 6.83 13.11 3.88
N ILE A 70 6.95 14.15 3.06
CA ILE A 70 8.11 14.40 2.22
C ILE A 70 9.11 15.22 3.03
N VAL A 71 10.25 14.60 3.35
CA VAL A 71 11.37 15.28 4.01
C VAL A 71 12.22 15.93 2.94
N THR A 72 12.39 17.25 3.03
CA THR A 72 13.24 17.99 2.08
C THR A 72 14.73 17.70 2.33
N PRO A 73 15.60 17.75 1.32
CA PRO A 73 17.03 17.47 1.49
C PRO A 73 17.70 18.33 2.60
N ALA A 74 17.34 19.61 2.69
CA ALA A 74 17.84 20.52 3.72
C ALA A 74 17.39 20.12 5.15
N ALA A 75 16.18 19.57 5.30
CA ALA A 75 15.69 19.05 6.58
C ALA A 75 16.45 17.77 6.99
N ASN A 76 16.82 16.92 6.02
CA ASN A 76 17.61 15.72 6.27
C ASN A 76 19.06 16.07 6.67
N ASP A 77 19.64 17.11 6.07
CA ASP A 77 20.97 17.61 6.43
C ASP A 77 20.99 18.18 7.86
N PHE A 78 19.96 18.96 8.25
CA PHE A 78 19.82 19.50 9.61
C PHE A 78 19.69 18.40 10.68
N LEU A 79 18.89 17.36 10.40
CA LEU A 79 18.69 16.22 11.32
C LEU A 79 19.98 15.40 11.51
N ARG A 80 20.78 15.24 10.45
CA ARG A 80 22.09 14.58 10.51
C ARG A 80 23.09 15.38 11.33
N GLU A 81 23.14 16.70 11.15
CA GLU A 81 24.07 17.59 11.87
C GLU A 81 23.77 17.68 13.37
N LYS A 82 22.48 17.59 13.76
CA LYS A 82 22.04 17.62 15.16
C LYS A 82 21.91 16.24 15.82
N GLY A 83 22.20 15.15 15.11
CA GLY A 83 22.15 13.79 15.64
C GLY A 83 20.75 13.32 16.04
N ILE A 84 19.72 13.87 15.40
CA ILE A 84 18.32 13.58 15.73
C ILE A 84 17.83 12.43 14.85
N GLN A 85 17.31 11.37 15.48
CA GLN A 85 16.82 10.19 14.77
C GLN A 85 15.37 10.38 14.32
N ILE A 86 15.09 9.99 13.07
CA ILE A 86 13.75 10.03 12.49
C ILE A 86 13.11 8.66 12.65
N GLU A 87 11.99 8.59 13.36
CA GLU A 87 11.16 7.39 13.38
C GLU A 87 9.89 7.66 12.55
N ARG A 88 9.71 6.97 11.43
CA ARG A 88 8.44 7.10 10.69
C ARG A 88 7.39 6.31 11.46
N THR A 89 6.35 6.98 11.96
CA THR A 89 5.24 6.36 12.68
C THR A 89 4.49 5.43 11.73
N THR A 90 4.95 4.19 11.64
CA THR A 90 4.11 3.09 11.18
C THR A 90 3.04 2.90 12.24
N LYS A 91 1.81 2.68 11.81
CA LYS A 91 0.64 2.62 12.68
C LYS A 91 0.71 1.36 13.55
N THR A 92 1.48 1.40 14.62
CA THR A 92 1.51 0.37 15.66
C THR A 92 0.24 0.56 16.49
N LYS A 93 -0.75 -0.30 16.24
CA LYS A 93 -1.91 -0.46 17.12
C LYS A 93 -1.37 -0.95 18.47
N ALA A 94 -1.50 -0.12 19.50
CA ALA A 94 -1.06 -0.42 20.86
C ALA A 94 -1.69 -1.71 21.38
N ALA A 95 -0.89 -2.40 22.20
CA ALA A 95 -1.06 -3.76 22.65
C ALA A 95 -2.27 -3.99 23.57
N SER A 96 -2.99 -5.08 23.31
CA SER A 96 -3.38 -6.06 24.34
C SER A 96 -3.89 -7.33 23.65
N GLY A 97 -3.26 -8.46 23.95
CA GLY A 97 -3.69 -9.80 23.52
C GLY A 97 -2.75 -10.46 22.54
N SER A 98 -1.82 -11.25 23.08
CA SER A 98 -0.92 -12.17 22.39
C SER A 98 -1.60 -12.99 21.29
N ALA A 99 -1.06 -12.94 20.08
CA ALA A 99 -0.89 -14.10 19.19
C ALA A 99 -0.15 -13.69 17.90
N SER A 100 1.11 -14.13 17.81
CA SER A 100 1.88 -14.40 16.59
C SER A 100 1.82 -13.40 15.43
N SER A 101 2.91 -12.65 15.29
CA SER A 101 3.56 -12.43 14.01
C SER A 101 3.67 -13.75 13.23
N GLN A 102 2.75 -13.98 12.31
CA GLN A 102 2.95 -14.89 11.20
C GLN A 102 3.07 -14.05 9.93
N ALA A 103 4.21 -14.16 9.26
CA ALA A 103 4.22 -14.21 7.81
C ALA A 103 3.35 -15.42 7.41
N SER A 104 2.04 -15.26 7.52
CA SER A 104 1.07 -16.25 7.07
C SER A 104 1.11 -16.13 5.56
N GLY A 105 1.75 -17.09 4.90
CA GLY A 105 1.79 -17.12 3.44
C GLY A 105 0.37 -17.05 2.92
N VAL A 106 -0.06 -15.86 2.48
CA VAL A 106 -1.44 -15.66 2.08
C VAL A 106 -1.58 -16.48 0.81
N GLY A 107 -2.58 -17.37 0.83
CA GLY A 107 -2.86 -18.26 -0.28
C GLY A 107 -3.00 -17.50 -1.60
N PRO A 108 -2.87 -18.17 -2.74
CA PRO A 108 -2.90 -17.53 -4.04
C PRO A 108 -4.15 -16.66 -4.26
N LEU A 109 -3.98 -15.59 -5.03
CA LEU A 109 -5.03 -14.60 -5.32
C LEU A 109 -5.64 -14.87 -6.71
N LEU A 110 -6.96 -14.85 -6.78
CA LEU A 110 -7.74 -14.87 -7.99
C LEU A 110 -8.35 -13.50 -8.26
N ILE A 111 -8.04 -12.91 -9.41
CA ILE A 111 -8.61 -11.64 -9.87
C ILE A 111 -9.54 -11.93 -11.05
N VAL A 112 -10.80 -11.55 -10.93
CA VAL A 112 -11.82 -11.81 -11.96
C VAL A 112 -12.25 -10.49 -12.59
N VAL A 113 -11.98 -10.33 -13.89
CA VAL A 113 -12.48 -9.22 -14.71
C VAL A 113 -13.84 -9.56 -15.32
N HIS A 114 -13.99 -10.81 -15.77
CA HIS A 114 -15.20 -11.30 -16.41
C HIS A 114 -15.65 -12.57 -15.71
N GLN A 115 -16.85 -12.54 -15.15
CA GLN A 115 -17.46 -13.68 -14.46
C GLN A 115 -18.28 -14.51 -15.45
N THR A 116 -18.00 -15.81 -15.51
CA THR A 116 -18.85 -16.80 -16.18
C THR A 116 -19.34 -17.83 -15.16
N ASP A 117 -20.32 -18.65 -15.53
CA ASP A 117 -20.86 -19.70 -14.66
C ASP A 117 -19.79 -20.74 -14.32
N GLU A 118 -18.89 -21.04 -15.26
CA GLU A 118 -17.77 -21.97 -15.07
C GLU A 118 -16.76 -21.45 -14.05
N ILE A 119 -16.47 -20.14 -14.06
CA ILE A 119 -15.64 -19.50 -13.01
C ILE A 119 -16.36 -19.57 -11.66
N GLY A 120 -17.69 -19.41 -11.65
CA GLY A 120 -18.50 -19.56 -10.44
C GLY A 120 -18.33 -20.94 -9.82
N ARG A 121 -18.50 -21.99 -10.63
CA ARG A 121 -18.31 -23.40 -10.21
C ARG A 121 -16.88 -23.69 -9.78
N LEU A 122 -15.90 -23.17 -10.53
CA LEU A 122 -14.49 -23.32 -10.17
C LEU A 122 -14.20 -22.67 -8.81
N TRP A 123 -14.79 -21.50 -8.53
CA TRP A 123 -14.61 -20.84 -7.24
C TRP A 123 -15.16 -21.67 -6.08
N ASP A 124 -16.30 -22.34 -6.26
CA ASP A 124 -16.85 -23.22 -5.24
C ASP A 124 -15.91 -24.37 -4.87
N ASP A 125 -15.11 -24.85 -5.82
CA ASP A 125 -14.07 -25.85 -5.58
C ASP A 125 -12.83 -25.27 -4.84
N LEU A 126 -12.59 -23.96 -4.94
CA LEU A 126 -11.33 -23.31 -4.51
C LEU A 126 -11.43 -22.48 -3.23
N LYS A 127 -12.63 -22.10 -2.79
CA LYS A 127 -12.94 -21.10 -1.74
C LYS A 127 -12.23 -21.29 -0.38
N GLY A 128 -11.56 -22.40 -0.13
CA GLY A 128 -10.81 -22.66 1.10
C GLY A 128 -9.34 -22.20 1.11
N SER A 129 -8.68 -22.10 -0.05
CA SER A 129 -7.23 -21.81 -0.12
C SER A 129 -6.87 -20.59 -0.96
N TRP A 130 -7.86 -20.01 -1.64
CA TRP A 130 -7.68 -18.89 -2.55
C TRP A 130 -8.44 -17.68 -2.04
N LYS A 131 -7.88 -16.49 -2.28
CA LYS A 131 -8.63 -15.23 -2.16
C LYS A 131 -9.19 -14.87 -3.54
N ARG A 132 -10.37 -14.25 -3.60
CA ARG A 132 -10.94 -13.75 -4.85
C ARG A 132 -11.27 -12.27 -4.76
N GLU A 133 -10.90 -11.54 -5.80
CA GLU A 133 -11.18 -10.12 -5.99
C GLU A 133 -11.83 -9.91 -7.36
N PHE A 134 -12.75 -8.94 -7.44
CA PHE A 134 -13.42 -8.57 -8.68
C PHE A 134 -12.97 -7.18 -9.11
N VAL A 135 -12.73 -7.01 -10.41
CA VAL A 135 -12.30 -5.74 -10.99
C VAL A 135 -13.02 -5.51 -12.31
N ALA A 136 -13.19 -4.24 -12.69
CA ALA A 136 -13.98 -3.88 -13.87
C ALA A 136 -13.21 -4.07 -15.19
N CYS A 137 -11.89 -3.98 -15.18
CA CYS A 137 -11.10 -4.01 -16.41
C CYS A 137 -9.75 -4.75 -16.27
N PRO A 138 -9.15 -5.19 -17.39
CA PRO A 138 -7.83 -5.84 -17.38
C PRO A 138 -6.70 -4.96 -16.84
N ASP A 139 -6.84 -3.63 -16.91
CA ASP A 139 -5.81 -2.69 -16.48
C ASP A 139 -5.76 -2.63 -14.96
N ASP A 140 -6.92 -2.60 -14.32
CA ASP A 140 -7.03 -2.63 -12.87
C ASP A 140 -6.67 -4.01 -12.31
N ALA A 141 -6.96 -5.08 -13.06
CA ALA A 141 -6.49 -6.42 -12.71
C ALA A 141 -4.96 -6.49 -12.67
N ALA A 142 -4.29 -5.94 -13.68
CA ALA A 142 -2.83 -5.88 -13.74
C ALA A 142 -2.26 -5.01 -12.60
N LYS A 143 -2.84 -3.83 -12.34
CA LYS A 143 -2.41 -2.96 -11.21
C LYS A 143 -2.54 -3.66 -9.86
N LEU A 144 -3.66 -4.36 -9.64
CA LEU A 144 -3.90 -5.11 -8.40
C LEU A 144 -2.90 -6.26 -8.26
N ALA A 145 -2.67 -7.04 -9.31
CA ALA A 145 -1.68 -8.11 -9.31
C ALA A 145 -0.27 -7.59 -8.99
N ILE A 146 0.13 -6.46 -9.61
CA ILE A 146 1.41 -5.80 -9.33
C ILE A 146 1.50 -5.38 -7.87
N ALA A 147 0.48 -4.72 -7.33
CA ALA A 147 0.48 -4.24 -5.95
C ALA A 147 0.60 -5.38 -4.95
N GLU A 148 -0.14 -6.47 -5.16
CA GLU A 148 -0.17 -7.61 -4.25
C GLU A 148 1.12 -8.43 -4.28
N LEU A 149 1.71 -8.63 -5.45
CA LEU A 149 3.00 -9.32 -5.58
C LEU A 149 4.17 -8.47 -5.07
N SER A 150 4.14 -7.16 -5.31
CA SER A 150 5.21 -6.26 -4.85
C SER A 150 5.24 -6.12 -3.32
N ARG A 151 4.10 -6.30 -2.65
CA ARG A 151 4.01 -6.34 -1.19
C ARG A 151 4.47 -7.68 -0.59
N GLY A 152 4.68 -8.71 -1.41
CA GLY A 152 4.90 -10.08 -0.94
C GLY A 152 3.66 -10.67 -0.26
N GLY A 153 2.47 -10.13 -0.56
CA GLY A 153 1.22 -10.56 0.06
C GLY A 153 0.83 -11.96 -0.37
N HIS A 154 1.03 -12.30 -1.65
CA HIS A 154 0.57 -13.57 -2.23
C HIS A 154 1.68 -14.30 -2.98
N SER A 155 1.67 -15.65 -2.95
CA SER A 155 2.69 -16.48 -3.63
C SER A 155 2.49 -16.56 -5.15
N ALA A 156 1.25 -16.46 -5.60
CA ALA A 156 0.87 -16.47 -7.00
C ALA A 156 -0.44 -15.71 -7.22
N VAL A 157 -0.61 -15.15 -8.42
CA VAL A 157 -1.82 -14.47 -8.84
C VAL A 157 -2.36 -15.11 -10.11
N VAL A 158 -3.68 -15.28 -10.22
CA VAL A 158 -4.36 -15.67 -11.45
C VAL A 158 -5.35 -14.59 -11.84
N ILE A 159 -5.33 -14.17 -13.10
CA ILE A 159 -6.21 -13.14 -13.66
C ILE A 159 -7.12 -13.80 -14.69
N PHE A 160 -8.43 -13.79 -14.45
CA PHE A 160 -9.43 -14.13 -15.46
C PHE A 160 -9.86 -12.89 -16.23
N ALA A 161 -9.44 -12.80 -17.49
CA ALA A 161 -9.78 -11.71 -18.37
C ALA A 161 -9.87 -12.19 -19.82
N ASN A 162 -10.91 -11.77 -20.54
CA ASN A 162 -11.08 -12.06 -21.97
C ASN A 162 -9.87 -11.63 -22.80
N GLN A 163 -9.20 -10.55 -22.37
CA GLN A 163 -7.96 -10.04 -22.96
C GLN A 163 -6.73 -10.50 -22.15
N SER A 164 -6.55 -11.81 -22.00
CA SER A 164 -5.48 -12.39 -21.17
C SER A 164 -4.06 -11.95 -21.57
N ILE A 165 -3.80 -11.84 -22.88
CA ILE A 165 -2.51 -11.34 -23.40
C ILE A 165 -2.26 -9.89 -22.98
N ARG A 166 -3.30 -9.03 -23.05
CA ARG A 166 -3.19 -7.62 -22.63
C ARG A 166 -2.94 -7.51 -21.13
N ALA A 167 -3.67 -8.28 -20.32
CA ALA A 167 -3.45 -8.34 -18.88
C ALA A 167 -2.02 -8.77 -18.52
N ALA A 168 -1.49 -9.80 -19.20
CA ALA A 168 -0.12 -10.26 -18.99
C ALA A 168 0.91 -9.20 -19.39
N CYS A 169 0.72 -8.55 -20.54
CA CYS A 169 1.59 -7.47 -21.01
C CYS A 169 1.63 -6.29 -20.01
N LEU A 170 0.48 -5.87 -19.49
CA LEU A 170 0.39 -4.79 -18.50
C LEU A 170 1.03 -5.19 -17.17
N ALA A 171 0.80 -6.42 -16.71
CA ALA A 171 1.37 -6.93 -15.48
C ALA A 171 2.91 -7.00 -15.53
N ASN A 172 3.47 -7.40 -16.68
CA ASN A 172 4.92 -7.49 -16.93
C ASN A 172 5.64 -6.12 -16.98
N ARG A 173 4.93 -5.00 -16.85
CA ARG A 173 5.57 -3.67 -16.71
C ARG A 173 6.30 -3.52 -15.38
N SER A 174 5.96 -4.33 -14.38
CA SER A 174 6.68 -4.35 -13.10
C SER A 174 7.75 -5.43 -13.09
N PRO A 175 8.98 -5.15 -12.64
CA PRO A 175 10.03 -6.16 -12.50
C PRO A 175 9.71 -7.23 -11.44
N ALA A 176 8.78 -6.95 -10.52
CA ALA A 176 8.32 -7.90 -9.52
C ALA A 176 7.38 -8.98 -10.10
N VAL A 177 6.88 -8.78 -11.31
CA VAL A 177 5.85 -9.63 -11.91
C VAL A 177 6.39 -10.33 -13.16
N LYS A 178 6.13 -11.63 -13.24
CA LYS A 178 6.38 -12.48 -14.39
C LYS A 178 5.05 -13.11 -14.76
N ALA A 179 4.32 -12.44 -15.63
CA ALA A 179 3.00 -12.81 -16.10
C ALA A 179 3.08 -13.58 -17.42
N ALA A 180 2.32 -14.67 -17.53
CA ALA A 180 2.18 -15.44 -18.75
C ALA A 180 0.70 -15.64 -19.10
N PRO A 181 0.29 -15.36 -20.36
CA PRO A 181 -1.01 -15.81 -20.85
C PRO A 181 -0.97 -17.33 -21.03
N VAL A 182 -1.99 -18.03 -20.53
CA VAL A 182 -2.11 -19.48 -20.66
C VAL A 182 -3.54 -19.86 -21.02
N HIS A 183 -3.67 -20.90 -21.83
CA HIS A 183 -4.95 -21.43 -22.28
C HIS A 183 -5.12 -22.90 -21.91
N SER A 184 -4.02 -23.61 -21.62
CA SER A 184 -4.04 -25.02 -21.25
C SER A 184 -3.09 -25.35 -20.09
N ALA A 185 -3.31 -26.51 -19.46
CA ALA A 185 -2.38 -27.05 -18.49
C ALA A 185 -0.99 -27.34 -19.08
N MET A 186 -0.88 -27.57 -20.39
CA MET A 186 0.42 -27.74 -21.06
C MET A 186 1.19 -26.42 -21.11
N ASP A 187 0.50 -25.32 -21.41
CA ASP A 187 1.11 -23.98 -21.44
C ASP A 187 1.69 -23.62 -20.07
N VAL A 188 0.96 -23.93 -19.00
CA VAL A 188 1.44 -23.74 -17.62
C VAL A 188 2.73 -24.52 -17.38
N LYS A 189 2.79 -25.79 -17.80
CA LYS A 189 4.00 -26.63 -17.65
C LYS A 189 5.16 -26.11 -18.49
N LEU A 190 4.91 -25.67 -19.72
CA LEU A 190 5.94 -25.11 -20.60
C LEU A 190 6.48 -23.78 -20.05
N ALA A 191 5.59 -22.86 -19.70
CA ALA A 191 5.96 -21.55 -19.16
C ALA A 191 6.79 -21.70 -17.89
N ARG A 192 6.45 -22.63 -16.98
CA ARG A 192 7.25 -22.90 -15.78
C ARG A 192 8.67 -23.35 -16.04
N LYS A 193 8.88 -24.17 -17.08
CA LYS A 193 10.22 -24.68 -17.43
C LYS A 193 11.11 -23.57 -17.97
N GLN A 194 10.52 -22.57 -18.61
CA GLN A 194 11.25 -21.49 -19.27
C GLN A 194 11.42 -20.27 -18.39
N ILE A 195 10.37 -19.90 -17.64
CA ILE A 195 10.30 -18.69 -16.85
C ILE A 195 9.65 -18.94 -15.49
N ARG A 196 10.14 -18.25 -14.46
CA ARG A 196 9.56 -18.30 -13.11
C ARG A 196 8.28 -17.46 -13.03
N VAL A 197 7.21 -17.94 -13.67
CA VAL A 197 5.91 -17.26 -13.69
C VAL A 197 5.32 -17.17 -12.29
N ASN A 198 4.90 -15.98 -11.88
CA ASN A 198 4.15 -15.75 -10.64
C ASN A 198 2.74 -15.21 -10.88
N THR A 199 2.41 -14.80 -12.12
CA THR A 199 1.09 -14.36 -12.52
C THR A 199 0.59 -15.13 -13.75
N TRP A 200 -0.60 -15.69 -13.69
CA TRP A 200 -1.21 -16.43 -14.80
C TRP A 200 -2.41 -15.67 -15.34
N CYS A 201 -2.40 -15.34 -16.63
CA CYS A 201 -3.53 -14.67 -17.26
C CYS A 201 -4.30 -15.68 -18.11
N VAL A 202 -5.57 -15.90 -17.78
CA VAL A 202 -6.43 -16.90 -18.40
C VAL A 202 -7.62 -16.20 -19.02
N SER A 203 -7.92 -16.55 -20.27
CA SER A 203 -9.19 -16.13 -20.89
C SER A 203 -10.24 -17.17 -20.53
N PRO A 204 -11.34 -16.79 -19.86
CA PRO A 204 -12.41 -17.73 -19.55
C PRO A 204 -13.33 -18.01 -20.75
N LEU A 205 -13.20 -17.24 -21.84
CA LEU A 205 -14.02 -17.41 -23.02
C LEU A 205 -13.80 -18.78 -23.66
N ASN A 206 -14.90 -19.48 -23.94
CA ASN A 206 -14.93 -20.81 -24.57
C ASN A 206 -14.20 -21.90 -23.77
N GLN A 207 -13.91 -21.68 -22.48
CA GLN A 207 -13.35 -22.73 -21.64
C GLN A 207 -14.44 -23.44 -20.86
N SER A 208 -14.44 -24.76 -20.93
CA SER A 208 -15.25 -25.58 -20.06
C SER A 208 -14.74 -25.50 -18.62
N TRP A 209 -15.62 -25.76 -17.65
CA TRP A 209 -15.22 -25.89 -16.25
C TRP A 209 -14.11 -26.94 -16.06
N PHE A 210 -14.11 -28.04 -16.83
CA PHE A 210 -13.10 -29.09 -16.73
C PHE A 210 -11.71 -28.60 -17.17
N GLU A 211 -11.64 -27.80 -18.24
CA GLU A 211 -10.39 -27.18 -18.70
C GLU A 211 -9.86 -26.19 -17.68
N LEU A 212 -10.72 -25.32 -17.16
CA LEU A 212 -10.37 -24.35 -16.12
C LEU A 212 -9.85 -25.05 -14.86
N ARG A 213 -10.52 -26.13 -14.43
CA ARG A 213 -10.10 -26.93 -13.27
C ARG A 213 -8.75 -27.60 -13.50
N ASN A 214 -8.52 -28.18 -14.68
CA ASN A 214 -7.23 -28.79 -15.01
C ASN A 214 -6.11 -27.75 -15.08
N LEU A 215 -6.39 -26.56 -15.61
CA LEU A 215 -5.46 -25.44 -15.67
C LEU A 215 -5.11 -24.96 -14.26
N PHE A 216 -6.10 -24.79 -13.38
CA PHE A 216 -5.89 -24.40 -11.98
C PHE A 216 -5.11 -25.44 -11.20
N ARG A 217 -5.41 -26.72 -11.40
CA ARG A 217 -4.66 -27.81 -10.78
C ARG A 217 -3.20 -27.78 -11.22
N ALA A 218 -2.95 -27.58 -12.52
CA ALA A 218 -1.59 -27.38 -13.02
C ALA A 218 -0.92 -26.17 -12.36
N ILE A 219 -1.63 -25.07 -12.12
CA ILE A 219 -1.11 -23.91 -11.38
C ILE A 219 -0.86 -24.22 -9.89
N GLY A 220 -1.70 -25.02 -9.23
CA GLY A 220 -1.56 -25.36 -7.81
C GLY A 220 -0.49 -26.40 -7.49
N GLU A 221 -0.19 -27.31 -8.43
CA GLU A 221 0.72 -28.45 -8.20
C GLU A 221 2.22 -28.09 -8.05
N ALA A 222 2.61 -26.82 -8.17
CA ALA A 222 3.99 -26.40 -7.88
C ALA A 222 4.13 -26.01 -6.40
N LYS A 223 4.38 -27.00 -5.55
CA LYS A 223 5.14 -26.82 -4.31
C LYS A 223 6.57 -27.28 -4.52
#